data_AF-A0A2G2K2C4-F1
#
_entry.id   AF-A0A2G2K2C4-F1
#
_cell.length_a   1.000
_cell.length_b   1.000
_cell.length_c   1.000
_cell.angle_alpha   90.00
_cell.angle_beta   90.00
_cell.angle_gamma   90.00
#
_symmetry.space_group_name_H-M   'P 1'
#
loop_
_entity.id
_entity.type
_entity.pdbx_description
1 polymer ?
#
loop_
_entity_poly.entity_id
_entity_poly.type
_entity_poly.pdbx_seq_one_letter_code
_entity_poly.pdbx_strand_id
1 'polypeptide(L)'
;MGYLAAITEKVGLVTGILILPQRQTVLVAKQAAEIDVLSGGRLRLGIGVGWNQVEFEALGQDFHDRGRRSAEQIEVLRALWTQEVVDFHGRWHNITHAGLNPLPVQRPIPIWLGGGGAGDSPLNEVVLRRIGRLADGWCPNFSPDEAGRALMDKVRGYAQQAGRDPAALGLDGRLRTAGKQPEEWMDEVKSWEEMGANYLSVETRKGGLSGADQHIDAIRRFKDAIGR
;
A
#
# COMPACT_ATOMS: atom_id res chain seq x y z
N MET A 1 -4.36 11.33 8.80
CA MET A 1 -3.16 10.63 9.33
C MET A 1 -2.35 11.49 10.29
N GLY A 2 -2.06 12.76 10.00
CA GLY A 2 -1.30 13.63 10.92
C GLY A 2 -1.82 13.65 12.37
N TYR A 3 -3.15 13.75 12.55
CA TYR A 3 -3.78 13.63 13.88
C TYR A 3 -3.43 12.30 14.58
N LEU A 4 -3.60 11.16 13.89
CA LEU A 4 -3.28 9.84 14.44
C LEU A 4 -1.78 9.67 14.75
N ALA A 5 -0.90 10.26 13.93
CA ALA A 5 0.54 10.25 14.16
C ALA A 5 0.89 10.95 15.49
N ALA A 6 0.23 12.08 15.77
CA ALA A 6 0.47 12.87 16.98
C ALA A 6 -0.05 12.22 18.27
N ILE A 7 -1.11 11.40 18.19
CA ILE A 7 -1.74 10.77 19.37
C ILE A 7 -1.38 9.30 19.56
N THR A 8 -0.45 8.76 18.77
CA THR A 8 0.01 7.37 18.88
C THR A 8 1.53 7.29 18.87
N GLU A 9 2.09 6.36 19.64
CA GLU A 9 3.54 6.23 19.77
C GLU A 9 4.13 5.03 19.04
N LYS A 10 3.37 3.93 18.91
CA LYS A 10 3.90 2.63 18.44
C LYS A 10 3.25 2.09 17.17
N VAL A 11 1.96 2.33 16.96
CA VAL A 11 1.21 1.71 15.86
C VAL A 11 1.73 2.19 14.49
N GLY A 12 1.95 1.28 13.54
CA GLY A 12 2.30 1.68 12.18
C GLY A 12 1.16 2.44 11.49
N LEU A 13 1.49 3.35 10.58
CA LEU A 13 0.51 4.09 9.78
C LEU A 13 0.64 3.69 8.32
N VAL A 14 -0.48 3.36 7.68
CA VAL A 14 -0.50 3.01 6.25
C VAL A 14 -1.74 3.59 5.58
N THR A 15 -1.57 4.15 4.38
CA THR A 15 -2.70 4.52 3.51
C THR A 15 -3.29 3.26 2.87
N GLY A 16 -4.59 3.04 3.00
CA GLY A 16 -5.27 1.86 2.42
C GLY A 16 -6.34 2.20 1.38
N ILE A 17 -6.05 2.72 0.18
CA ILE A 17 -4.77 3.16 -0.39
C ILE A 17 -4.93 4.58 -0.96
N LEU A 18 -3.83 5.32 -1.13
CA LEU A 18 -3.83 6.61 -1.83
C LEU A 18 -3.79 6.39 -3.35
N ILE A 19 -4.69 7.00 -4.13
CA ILE A 19 -4.66 6.88 -5.59
C ILE A 19 -3.63 7.87 -6.16
N LEU A 20 -2.39 7.42 -6.34
CA LEU A 20 -1.26 8.30 -6.65
C LEU A 20 -1.41 9.07 -7.98
N PRO A 21 -1.92 8.45 -9.07
CA PRO A 21 -2.11 9.15 -10.34
C PRO A 21 -3.17 10.26 -10.30
N GLN A 22 -3.99 10.34 -9.25
CA GLN A 22 -4.96 11.42 -9.06
C GLN A 22 -4.36 12.61 -8.29
N ARG A 23 -3.08 12.54 -7.88
CA ARG A 23 -2.45 13.50 -6.97
C ARG A 23 -1.22 14.15 -7.59
N GLN A 24 -0.95 15.39 -7.17
CA GLN A 24 0.31 16.08 -7.45
C GLN A 24 1.44 15.40 -6.67
N THR A 25 2.44 14.88 -7.37
CA THR A 25 3.47 14.00 -6.80
C THR A 25 4.34 14.69 -5.75
N VAL A 26 4.78 15.92 -6.02
CA VAL A 26 5.61 16.70 -5.08
C VAL A 26 4.85 17.00 -3.79
N LEU A 27 3.54 17.28 -3.90
CA LEU A 27 2.68 17.48 -2.73
C LEU A 27 2.54 16.19 -1.91
N VAL A 28 2.35 15.04 -2.56
CA VAL A 28 2.34 13.74 -1.87
C VAL A 28 3.69 13.48 -1.18
N ALA A 29 4.81 13.79 -1.84
CA ALA A 29 6.15 13.63 -1.26
C ALA A 29 6.27 14.43 0.05
N LYS A 30 5.86 15.70 0.02
CA LYS A 30 5.88 16.62 1.16
C LYS A 30 4.98 16.14 2.30
N GLN A 31 3.74 15.79 2.00
CA GLN A 31 2.77 15.32 3.00
C GLN A 31 3.20 14.00 3.64
N ALA A 32 3.73 13.07 2.84
CA ALA A 32 4.25 11.80 3.35
C ALA A 32 5.46 12.02 4.27
N ALA A 33 6.40 12.89 3.87
CA ALA A 33 7.56 13.22 4.70
C ALA A 33 7.17 13.84 6.04
N GLU A 34 6.17 14.73 6.05
CA GLU A 34 5.67 15.33 7.30
C GLU A 34 5.01 14.30 8.22
N ILE A 35 4.20 13.39 7.67
CA ILE A 35 3.61 12.30 8.46
C ILE A 35 4.71 11.37 8.98
N ASP A 36 5.71 11.06 8.16
CA ASP A 36 6.83 10.21 8.56
C ASP A 36 7.62 10.84 9.72
N VAL A 37 7.94 12.14 9.63
CA VAL A 37 8.59 12.90 10.72
C VAL A 37 7.71 12.94 11.97
N LEU A 38 6.44 13.33 11.84
CA LEU A 38 5.51 13.40 12.99
C LEU A 38 5.29 12.04 13.65
N SER A 39 5.38 10.96 12.88
CA SER A 39 5.22 9.60 13.40
C SER A 39 6.53 8.98 13.89
N GLY A 40 7.69 9.61 13.66
CA GLY A 40 8.99 9.03 14.00
C GLY A 40 9.37 7.84 13.12
N GLY A 41 9.02 7.87 11.83
CA GLY A 41 9.38 6.82 10.88
C GLY A 41 8.42 5.62 10.85
N ARG A 42 7.13 5.81 11.15
CA ARG A 42 6.13 4.72 11.20
C ARG A 42 5.24 4.64 9.96
N LEU A 43 5.50 5.45 8.94
CA LEU A 43 4.67 5.51 7.73
C LEU A 43 5.07 4.44 6.71
N ARG A 44 4.09 3.68 6.23
CA ARG A 44 4.14 2.95 4.96
C ARG A 44 3.20 3.67 3.99
N LEU A 45 3.67 4.10 2.83
CA LEU A 45 2.82 4.76 1.84
C LEU A 45 2.18 3.71 0.93
N GLY A 46 0.98 3.26 1.29
CA GLY A 46 0.15 2.41 0.46
C GLY A 46 -0.51 3.20 -0.69
N ILE A 47 -0.17 2.89 -1.92
CA ILE A 47 -0.65 3.60 -3.12
C ILE A 47 -1.32 2.65 -4.10
N GLY A 48 -2.17 3.16 -4.97
CA GLY A 48 -2.54 2.43 -6.18
C GLY A 48 -2.96 3.34 -7.31
N VAL A 49 -3.46 2.71 -8.37
CA VAL A 49 -3.61 3.38 -9.67
C VAL A 49 -5.02 3.86 -9.96
N GLY A 50 -6.01 3.46 -9.16
CA GLY A 50 -7.42 3.83 -9.35
C GLY A 50 -8.12 3.03 -10.46
N TRP A 51 -9.44 2.90 -10.30
CA TRP A 51 -10.31 2.14 -11.21
C TRP A 51 -11.44 2.99 -11.81
N ASN A 52 -11.80 4.10 -11.16
CA ASN A 52 -12.94 4.91 -11.54
C ASN A 52 -12.51 6.05 -12.48
N GLN A 53 -12.88 5.95 -13.76
CA GLN A 53 -12.52 6.95 -14.77
C GLN A 53 -13.11 8.34 -14.49
N VAL A 54 -14.31 8.42 -13.90
CA VAL A 54 -14.99 9.68 -13.60
C VAL A 54 -14.18 10.52 -12.59
N GLU A 55 -13.53 9.88 -11.62
CA GLU A 55 -12.66 10.57 -10.67
C GLU A 55 -11.44 11.19 -11.35
N PHE A 56 -10.92 10.57 -12.42
CA PHE A 56 -9.79 11.10 -13.17
C PHE A 56 -10.21 12.31 -14.00
N GLU A 57 -11.35 12.21 -14.68
CA GLU A 57 -11.96 13.32 -15.43
C GLU A 57 -12.19 14.53 -14.53
N ALA A 58 -12.81 14.32 -13.36
CA ALA A 58 -13.08 15.38 -12.39
C ALA A 58 -11.80 16.08 -11.85
N LEU A 59 -10.66 15.41 -11.93
CA LEU A 59 -9.35 15.93 -11.50
C LEU A 59 -8.47 16.40 -12.66
N GLY A 60 -9.01 16.40 -13.89
CA GLY A 60 -8.28 16.79 -15.11
C GLY A 60 -7.10 15.87 -15.41
N GLN A 61 -7.19 14.59 -15.06
CA GLN A 61 -6.14 13.60 -15.28
C GLN A 61 -6.55 12.59 -16.36
N ASP A 62 -5.59 12.15 -17.18
CA ASP A 62 -5.83 11.04 -18.10
C ASP A 62 -5.92 9.73 -17.30
N PHE A 63 -6.96 8.94 -17.57
CA PHE A 63 -7.17 7.63 -16.98
C PHE A 63 -6.29 6.55 -17.65
N HIS A 64 -6.00 6.67 -18.94
CA HIS A 64 -5.33 5.62 -19.74
C HIS A 64 -3.81 5.57 -19.53
N ASP A 65 -3.22 6.60 -18.93
CA ASP A 65 -1.81 6.63 -18.58
C ASP A 65 -1.51 6.29 -17.11
N ARG A 66 -2.55 6.16 -16.26
CA ARG A 66 -2.46 6.09 -14.79
C ARG A 66 -1.41 5.11 -14.24
N GLY A 67 -1.29 3.94 -14.85
CA GLY A 67 -0.32 2.94 -14.43
C GLY A 67 1.13 3.31 -14.75
N ARG A 68 1.37 3.94 -15.91
CA ARG A 68 2.70 4.41 -16.32
C ARG A 68 3.07 5.68 -15.56
N ARG A 69 2.12 6.61 -15.40
CA ARG A 69 2.27 7.79 -14.55
C ARG A 69 2.65 7.39 -13.12
N SER A 70 1.93 6.45 -12.51
CA SER A 70 2.24 5.96 -11.15
C SER A 70 3.66 5.41 -11.02
N ALA A 71 4.21 4.77 -12.06
CA ALA A 71 5.57 4.23 -12.02
C ALA A 71 6.61 5.36 -11.94
N GLU A 72 6.48 6.39 -12.79
CA GLU A 72 7.35 7.57 -12.72
C GLU A 72 7.16 8.35 -11.41
N GLN A 73 5.92 8.46 -10.92
CA GLN A 73 5.66 9.11 -9.63
C GLN A 73 6.40 8.42 -8.48
N ILE A 74 6.50 7.08 -8.46
CA ILE A 74 7.28 6.34 -7.45
C ILE A 74 8.77 6.72 -7.51
N GLU A 75 9.34 6.87 -8.71
CA GLU A 75 10.73 7.28 -8.89
C GLU A 75 10.96 8.71 -8.35
N VAL A 76 10.05 9.64 -8.67
CA VAL A 76 10.08 11.01 -8.16
C VAL A 76 9.95 11.06 -6.64
N LEU A 77 9.01 10.30 -6.05
CA LEU A 77 8.84 10.20 -4.60
C LEU A 77 10.14 9.72 -3.94
N ARG A 78 10.75 8.63 -4.44
CA ARG A 78 12.00 8.09 -3.92
C ARG A 78 13.15 9.10 -4.04
N ALA A 79 13.26 9.81 -5.16
CA ALA A 79 14.29 10.84 -5.35
C ALA A 79 14.15 11.98 -4.32
N LEU A 80 12.94 12.54 -4.18
CA LEU A 80 12.66 13.63 -3.24
C LEU A 80 12.84 13.26 -1.76
N TRP A 81 12.73 11.98 -1.40
CA TRP A 81 12.93 11.53 -0.01
C TRP A 81 14.37 11.14 0.32
N THR A 82 15.21 10.91 -0.68
CA THR A 82 16.57 10.37 -0.47
C THR A 82 17.69 11.33 -0.85
N GLN A 83 17.40 12.35 -1.66
CA GLN A 83 18.39 13.31 -2.15
C GLN A 83 18.10 14.71 -1.58
N GLU A 84 19.16 15.46 -1.28
CA GLU A 84 19.04 16.85 -0.81
C GLU A 84 18.59 17.80 -1.93
N VAL A 85 19.04 17.55 -3.15
CA VAL A 85 18.70 18.29 -4.37
C VAL A 85 18.42 17.29 -5.48
N VAL A 86 17.30 17.48 -6.19
CA VAL A 86 16.81 16.61 -7.25
C VAL A 86 16.70 17.40 -8.55
N ASP A 87 17.28 16.83 -9.60
CA ASP A 87 16.94 17.11 -11.00
C ASP A 87 16.22 15.86 -11.56
N PHE A 88 15.01 16.05 -12.10
CA PHE A 88 14.22 14.96 -12.65
C PHE A 88 13.53 15.40 -13.94
N HIS A 89 13.88 14.75 -15.05
CA HIS A 89 13.36 15.05 -16.37
C HIS A 89 12.68 13.80 -16.94
N GLY A 90 11.41 13.63 -16.58
CA GLY A 90 10.57 12.51 -17.02
C GLY A 90 9.49 12.94 -18.00
N ARG A 91 8.54 12.05 -18.24
CA ARG A 91 7.40 12.29 -19.12
C ARG A 91 6.32 13.15 -18.47
N TRP A 92 6.07 12.96 -17.16
CA TRP A 92 5.05 13.70 -16.42
C TRP A 92 5.64 14.72 -15.44
N HIS A 93 6.93 14.61 -15.10
CA HIS A 93 7.60 15.49 -14.14
C HIS A 93 8.82 16.15 -14.75
N ASN A 94 8.94 17.45 -14.52
CA ASN A 94 10.12 18.25 -14.83
C ASN A 94 10.48 19.04 -13.57
N ILE A 95 11.48 18.59 -12.83
CA ILE A 95 11.97 19.18 -11.59
C ILE A 95 13.42 19.60 -11.83
N THR A 96 13.72 20.87 -11.56
CA THR A 96 15.07 21.41 -11.70
C THR A 96 15.52 21.94 -10.35
N HIS A 97 16.62 21.39 -9.86
CA HIS A 97 17.33 21.86 -8.68
C HIS A 97 16.43 22.09 -7.44
N ALA A 98 15.61 21.09 -7.08
CA ALA A 98 14.67 21.20 -5.97
C ALA A 98 14.98 20.19 -4.85
N GLY A 99 14.81 20.62 -3.59
CA GLY A 99 14.91 19.75 -2.42
C GLY A 99 13.59 19.67 -1.65
N LEU A 100 13.43 18.61 -0.85
CA LEU A 100 12.28 18.47 0.06
C LEU A 100 12.72 18.73 1.51
N ASN A 101 12.05 19.63 2.22
CA ASN A 101 12.34 19.94 3.64
C ASN A 101 11.05 19.92 4.47
N PRO A 102 10.96 19.19 5.60
CA PRO A 102 11.95 18.23 6.08
C PRO A 102 12.03 17.01 5.16
N LEU A 103 13.22 16.40 5.11
CA LEU A 103 13.36 15.04 4.63
C LEU A 103 12.75 14.07 5.65
N PRO A 104 12.17 12.94 5.21
CA PRO A 104 11.62 11.93 6.11
C PRO A 104 12.69 11.29 6.99
N VAL A 105 12.24 10.63 8.05
CA VAL A 105 13.06 9.77 8.93
C VAL A 105 13.45 8.52 8.15
N GLN A 106 12.48 7.87 7.49
CA GLN A 106 12.73 6.76 6.59
C GLN A 106 13.13 7.28 5.21
N ARG A 107 14.31 6.90 4.71
CA ARG A 107 14.84 7.34 3.42
C ARG A 107 15.20 6.14 2.53
N PRO A 108 14.31 5.70 1.62
CA PRO A 108 12.98 6.24 1.32
C PRO A 108 11.89 5.76 2.32
N ILE A 109 10.74 6.43 2.32
CA ILE A 109 9.52 5.91 2.95
C ILE A 109 9.07 4.65 2.17
N PRO A 110 8.78 3.52 2.83
CA PRO A 110 8.34 2.30 2.15
C PRO A 110 7.06 2.50 1.34
N ILE A 111 7.08 2.15 0.06
CA ILE A 111 5.92 2.24 -0.84
C ILE A 111 5.28 0.87 -1.00
N TRP A 112 4.02 0.78 -0.61
CA TRP A 112 3.22 -0.44 -0.72
C TRP A 112 2.24 -0.30 -1.87
N LEU A 113 2.25 -1.21 -2.83
CA LEU A 113 1.28 -1.14 -3.93
C LEU A 113 0.01 -1.88 -3.53
N GLY A 114 -1.13 -1.23 -3.65
CA GLY A 114 -2.43 -1.86 -3.70
C GLY A 114 -2.66 -2.44 -5.09
N GLY A 115 -3.15 -3.67 -5.13
CA GLY A 115 -3.45 -4.32 -6.39
C GLY A 115 -4.06 -5.68 -6.14
N GLY A 116 -5.17 -5.96 -6.79
CA GLY A 116 -5.85 -7.24 -6.71
C GLY A 116 -7.09 -7.14 -7.54
N GLY A 117 -7.40 -8.19 -8.29
CA GLY A 117 -8.64 -8.23 -9.05
C GLY A 117 -9.79 -8.04 -8.07
N ALA A 118 -10.59 -7.01 -8.27
CA ALA A 118 -11.85 -6.87 -7.58
C ALA A 118 -12.94 -7.10 -8.62
N GLY A 119 -13.80 -8.08 -8.40
CA GLY A 119 -14.82 -8.48 -9.38
C GLY A 119 -14.21 -9.05 -10.66
N ASP A 120 -14.76 -8.66 -11.81
CA ASP A 120 -14.46 -9.24 -13.13
C ASP A 120 -13.16 -8.73 -13.79
N SER A 121 -12.33 -7.96 -13.07
CA SER A 121 -11.08 -7.45 -13.63
C SER A 121 -9.90 -8.27 -13.09
N PRO A 122 -9.40 -9.26 -13.85
CA PRO A 122 -8.27 -10.08 -13.40
C PRO A 122 -7.03 -9.20 -13.23
N LEU A 123 -6.21 -9.53 -12.22
CA LEU A 123 -4.85 -9.04 -12.15
C LEU A 123 -4.14 -9.40 -13.45
N ASN A 124 -3.72 -8.38 -14.19
CA ASN A 124 -2.96 -8.59 -15.42
C ASN A 124 -1.45 -8.48 -15.17
N GLU A 125 -0.69 -9.00 -16.13
CA GLU A 125 0.76 -9.13 -16.02
C GLU A 125 1.49 -7.79 -15.87
N VAL A 126 0.91 -6.71 -16.40
CA VAL A 126 1.48 -5.36 -16.29
C VAL A 126 1.44 -4.89 -14.83
N VAL A 127 0.38 -5.23 -14.08
CA VAL A 127 0.27 -4.89 -12.66
C VAL A 127 1.26 -5.70 -11.84
N LEU A 128 1.31 -7.02 -12.03
CA LEU A 128 2.22 -7.91 -11.29
C LEU A 128 3.69 -7.53 -11.51
N ARG A 129 4.06 -7.24 -12.77
CA ARG A 129 5.41 -6.77 -13.11
C ARG A 129 5.76 -5.44 -12.43
N ARG A 130 4.80 -4.51 -12.34
CA ARG A 130 5.03 -3.23 -11.64
C ARG A 130 5.28 -3.46 -10.16
N ILE A 131 4.51 -4.34 -9.51
CA ILE A 131 4.67 -4.66 -8.09
C ILE A 131 6.07 -5.25 -7.86
N GLY A 132 6.45 -6.29 -8.61
CA GLY A 132 7.75 -6.93 -8.45
C GLY A 132 8.91 -5.95 -8.66
N ARG A 133 8.78 -5.04 -9.63
CA ARG A 133 9.83 -4.07 -9.94
C ARG A 133 9.95 -2.91 -8.96
N LEU A 134 8.84 -2.38 -8.41
CA LEU A 134 8.83 -1.06 -7.75
C LEU A 134 8.37 -1.07 -6.28
N ALA A 135 7.61 -2.08 -5.85
CA ALA A 135 6.97 -2.08 -4.54
C ALA A 135 7.92 -2.57 -3.45
N ASP A 136 7.90 -1.94 -2.27
CA ASP A 136 8.53 -2.47 -1.06
C ASP A 136 7.60 -3.46 -0.34
N GLY A 137 6.29 -3.37 -0.60
CA GLY A 137 5.32 -4.40 -0.21
C GLY A 137 4.05 -4.37 -1.04
N TRP A 138 3.24 -5.42 -0.90
CA TRP A 138 1.99 -5.59 -1.61
C TRP A 138 0.82 -5.64 -0.61
N CYS A 139 -0.19 -4.79 -0.82
CA CYS A 139 -1.50 -4.89 -0.21
C CYS A 139 -2.47 -5.57 -1.20
N PRO A 140 -2.53 -6.91 -1.26
CA PRO A 140 -3.36 -7.62 -2.21
C PRO A 140 -4.87 -7.47 -1.95
N ASN A 141 -5.64 -7.77 -3.00
CA ASN A 141 -7.07 -8.04 -2.90
C ASN A 141 -7.39 -9.44 -3.47
N PHE A 142 -6.67 -10.45 -2.99
CA PHE A 142 -6.92 -11.87 -3.24
C PHE A 142 -6.97 -12.63 -1.90
N SER A 143 -7.38 -13.89 -1.93
CA SER A 143 -7.40 -14.79 -0.77
C SER A 143 -6.09 -15.59 -0.67
N PRO A 144 -5.68 -16.05 0.53
CA PRO A 144 -4.45 -16.79 0.72
C PRO A 144 -4.54 -18.27 0.27
N ASP A 145 -5.16 -18.51 -0.88
CA ASP A 145 -5.34 -19.81 -1.52
C ASP A 145 -4.23 -20.10 -2.55
N GLU A 146 -4.38 -21.18 -3.31
CA GLU A 146 -3.43 -21.58 -4.35
C GLU A 146 -3.28 -20.52 -5.44
N ALA A 147 -4.36 -19.83 -5.82
CA ALA A 147 -4.31 -18.77 -6.81
C ALA A 147 -3.55 -17.54 -6.26
N GLY A 148 -3.78 -17.17 -5.00
CA GLY A 148 -3.01 -16.14 -4.30
C GLY A 148 -1.52 -16.45 -4.23
N ARG A 149 -1.16 -17.71 -3.90
CA ARG A 149 0.24 -18.18 -3.89
C ARG A 149 0.89 -18.06 -5.27
N ALA A 150 0.20 -18.52 -6.32
CA ALA A 150 0.70 -18.41 -7.69
C ALA A 150 0.92 -16.95 -8.12
N LEU A 151 0.08 -16.01 -7.67
CA LEU A 151 0.28 -14.58 -7.91
C LEU A 151 1.51 -14.03 -7.17
N MET A 152 1.71 -14.43 -5.91
CA MET A 152 2.91 -14.06 -5.15
C MET A 152 4.19 -14.56 -5.82
N ASP A 153 4.21 -15.80 -6.30
CA ASP A 153 5.37 -16.38 -6.98
C ASP A 153 5.70 -15.63 -8.27
N LYS A 154 4.69 -15.23 -9.06
CA LYS A 154 4.88 -14.38 -10.24
C LYS A 154 5.52 -13.04 -9.88
N VAL A 155 5.02 -12.37 -8.85
CA VAL A 155 5.53 -11.06 -8.42
C VAL A 155 6.98 -11.18 -7.91
N ARG A 156 7.28 -12.24 -7.15
CA ARG A 156 8.66 -12.57 -6.72
C ARG A 156 9.58 -12.82 -7.92
N GLY A 157 9.10 -13.54 -8.93
CA GLY A 157 9.82 -13.72 -10.20
C GLY A 157 10.10 -12.39 -10.91
N TYR A 158 9.14 -11.46 -10.92
CA TYR A 158 9.33 -10.11 -11.47
C TYR A 158 10.30 -9.25 -10.66
N ALA A 159 10.32 -9.39 -9.33
CA ALA A 159 11.33 -8.74 -8.49
C ALA A 159 12.74 -9.24 -8.84
N GLN A 160 12.92 -10.56 -8.96
CA GLN A 160 14.18 -11.17 -9.34
C GLN A 160 14.65 -10.72 -10.73
N GLN A 161 13.76 -10.70 -11.73
CA GLN A 161 14.06 -10.20 -13.08
C GLN A 161 14.48 -8.72 -13.09
N ALA A 162 13.98 -7.94 -12.13
CA ALA A 162 14.37 -6.54 -11.93
C ALA A 162 15.65 -6.38 -11.09
N GLY A 163 16.33 -7.47 -10.72
CA GLY A 163 17.54 -7.45 -9.90
C GLY A 163 17.29 -7.15 -8.43
N ARG A 164 16.05 -7.33 -7.93
CA ARG A 164 15.67 -7.10 -6.53
C ARG A 164 15.59 -8.42 -5.78
N ASP A 165 15.87 -8.37 -4.48
CA ASP A 165 15.63 -9.50 -3.59
C ASP A 165 14.10 -9.77 -3.47
N PRO A 166 13.61 -10.94 -3.91
CA PRO A 166 12.20 -11.28 -3.78
C PRO A 166 11.72 -11.42 -2.33
N ALA A 167 12.61 -11.71 -1.39
CA ALA A 167 12.28 -11.84 0.04
C ALA A 167 12.07 -10.46 0.72
N ALA A 168 12.61 -9.39 0.14
CA ALA A 168 12.40 -8.03 0.63
C ALA A 168 11.01 -7.47 0.30
N LEU A 169 10.22 -8.15 -0.53
CA LEU A 169 8.87 -7.73 -0.86
C LEU A 169 7.91 -8.12 0.28
N GLY A 170 7.45 -7.11 1.02
CA GLY A 170 6.48 -7.31 2.08
C GLY A 170 5.09 -7.69 1.58
N LEU A 171 4.29 -8.30 2.45
CA LEU A 171 2.90 -8.71 2.17
C LEU A 171 1.96 -8.29 3.31
N ASP A 172 0.87 -7.60 2.98
CA ASP A 172 -0.17 -7.14 3.91
C ASP A 172 -1.47 -7.88 3.59
N GLY A 173 -1.63 -9.04 4.22
CA GLY A 173 -2.81 -9.88 4.05
C GLY A 173 -4.07 -9.15 4.51
N ARG A 174 -5.21 -9.46 3.89
CA ARG A 174 -6.50 -8.87 4.28
C ARG A 174 -7.41 -9.97 4.80
N LEU A 175 -8.01 -9.73 5.97
CA LEU A 175 -9.00 -10.60 6.57
C LEU A 175 -10.25 -9.81 6.91
N ARG A 176 -11.39 -10.27 6.39
CA ARG A 176 -12.71 -9.73 6.77
C ARG A 176 -13.33 -10.61 7.84
N THR A 177 -13.70 -10.03 8.97
CA THR A 177 -14.29 -10.79 10.09
C THR A 177 -15.77 -11.09 9.88
N ALA A 178 -16.47 -10.23 9.15
CA ALA A 178 -17.89 -10.37 8.86
C ALA A 178 -18.21 -11.70 8.14
N GLY A 179 -19.17 -12.45 8.68
CA GLY A 179 -19.64 -13.71 8.10
C GLY A 179 -18.77 -14.93 8.39
N LYS A 180 -17.78 -14.82 9.29
CA LYS A 180 -16.87 -15.90 9.68
C LYS A 180 -16.88 -16.12 11.19
N GLN A 181 -16.70 -17.37 11.61
CA GLN A 181 -16.49 -17.76 12.99
C GLN A 181 -15.02 -17.61 13.41
N PRO A 182 -14.71 -17.58 14.71
CA PRO A 182 -13.34 -17.47 15.21
C PRO A 182 -12.36 -18.51 14.67
N GLU A 183 -12.80 -19.76 14.45
CA GLU A 183 -11.93 -20.81 13.90
C GLU A 183 -11.50 -20.48 12.46
N GLU A 184 -12.44 -19.96 11.65
CA GLU A 184 -12.17 -19.55 10.27
C GLU A 184 -11.20 -18.36 10.21
N TRP A 185 -11.25 -17.47 11.20
CA TRP A 185 -10.27 -16.38 11.31
C TRP A 185 -8.87 -16.95 11.53
N MET A 186 -8.71 -17.88 12.47
CA MET A 186 -7.41 -18.48 12.79
C MET A 186 -6.80 -19.20 11.58
N ASP A 187 -7.60 -19.96 10.84
CA ASP A 187 -7.12 -20.70 9.67
C ASP A 187 -6.71 -19.77 8.53
N GLU A 188 -7.42 -18.66 8.34
CA GLU A 188 -7.01 -17.63 7.37
C GLU A 188 -5.75 -16.87 7.81
N VAL A 189 -5.60 -16.57 9.11
CA VAL A 189 -4.35 -15.99 9.64
C VAL A 189 -3.17 -16.90 9.35
N LYS A 190 -3.27 -18.20 9.66
CA LYS A 190 -2.20 -19.18 9.35
C LYS A 190 -1.90 -19.23 7.86
N SER A 191 -2.92 -19.22 7.01
CA SER A 191 -2.74 -19.24 5.55
C SER A 191 -1.99 -18.00 5.04
N TRP A 192 -2.24 -16.82 5.61
CA TRP A 192 -1.47 -15.62 5.32
C TRP A 192 -0.04 -15.69 5.85
N GLU A 193 0.17 -16.21 7.07
CA GLU A 193 1.50 -16.41 7.64
C GLU A 193 2.36 -17.37 6.80
N GLU A 194 1.79 -18.50 6.36
CA GLU A 194 2.44 -19.48 5.47
C GLU A 194 2.80 -18.89 4.11
N MET A 195 2.01 -17.91 3.61
CA MET A 195 2.33 -17.16 2.39
C MET A 195 3.46 -16.14 2.59
N GLY A 196 3.81 -15.83 3.85
CA GLY A 196 4.83 -14.85 4.23
C GLY A 196 4.28 -13.45 4.47
N ALA A 197 3.02 -13.31 4.89
CA ALA A 197 2.46 -12.02 5.27
C ALA A 197 3.22 -11.42 6.47
N ASN A 198 3.69 -10.18 6.33
CA ASN A 198 4.32 -9.43 7.41
C ASN A 198 3.29 -8.66 8.24
N TYR A 199 2.15 -8.33 7.61
CA TYR A 199 1.06 -7.59 8.20
C TYR A 199 -0.26 -8.24 7.85
N LEU A 200 -1.25 -8.00 8.71
CA LEU A 200 -2.63 -8.42 8.48
C LEU A 200 -3.58 -7.25 8.75
N SER A 201 -4.29 -6.82 7.71
CA SER A 201 -5.35 -5.83 7.77
C SER A 201 -6.70 -6.50 8.10
N VAL A 202 -7.21 -6.23 9.31
CA VAL A 202 -8.48 -6.77 9.80
C VAL A 202 -9.64 -5.82 9.48
N GLU A 203 -10.59 -6.27 8.66
CA GLU A 203 -11.76 -5.49 8.25
C GLU A 203 -13.04 -5.96 8.95
N THR A 204 -13.69 -5.05 9.68
CA THR A 204 -14.97 -5.33 10.38
C THR A 204 -16.20 -4.78 9.64
N ARG A 205 -16.00 -4.11 8.50
CA ARG A 205 -17.08 -3.59 7.65
C ARG A 205 -17.94 -4.72 7.06
N LYS A 206 -19.21 -4.42 6.78
CA LYS A 206 -20.25 -5.37 6.33
C LYS A 206 -20.64 -6.44 7.37
N GLY A 207 -20.23 -6.29 8.63
CA GLY A 207 -20.63 -7.17 9.73
C GLY A 207 -21.92 -6.79 10.45
N GLY A 208 -22.76 -5.92 9.85
CA GLY A 208 -23.95 -5.38 10.51
C GLY A 208 -23.67 -4.48 11.72
N LEU A 209 -22.41 -4.07 11.90
CA LEU A 209 -21.98 -3.25 13.03
C LEU A 209 -22.32 -1.77 12.81
N SER A 210 -22.77 -1.09 13.85
CA SER A 210 -23.08 0.33 13.89
C SER A 210 -22.26 1.06 14.95
N GLY A 211 -21.64 2.17 14.56
CA GLY A 211 -20.83 3.00 15.46
C GLY A 211 -19.44 2.42 15.79
N ALA A 212 -18.58 3.27 16.35
CA ALA A 212 -17.18 2.93 16.60
C ALA A 212 -17.02 1.80 17.63
N ASP A 213 -17.82 1.79 18.70
CA ASP A 213 -17.68 0.83 19.80
C ASP A 213 -17.86 -0.62 19.32
N GLN A 214 -18.85 -0.88 18.48
CA GLN A 214 -19.08 -2.22 17.93
C GLN A 214 -17.92 -2.69 17.03
N HIS A 215 -17.33 -1.77 16.26
CA HIS A 215 -16.14 -2.08 15.47
C HIS A 215 -14.93 -2.36 16.36
N ILE A 216 -14.75 -1.61 17.45
CA ILE A 216 -13.69 -1.84 18.43
C ILE A 216 -13.87 -3.19 19.10
N ASP A 217 -15.09 -3.55 19.51
CA ASP A 217 -15.37 -4.85 20.14
C ASP A 217 -15.20 -6.03 19.19
N ALA A 218 -15.50 -5.85 17.90
CA ALA A 218 -15.18 -6.85 16.89
C ALA A 218 -13.67 -7.06 16.73
N ILE A 219 -12.88 -5.98 16.76
CA ILE A 219 -11.40 -6.07 16.72
C ILE A 219 -10.87 -6.72 18.00
N ARG A 220 -11.42 -6.41 19.18
CA ARG A 220 -11.06 -7.07 20.44
C ARG A 220 -11.34 -8.57 20.40
N ARG A 221 -12.54 -8.98 19.97
CA ARG A 221 -12.89 -10.40 19.81
C ARG A 221 -11.96 -11.13 18.85
N PHE A 222 -11.60 -10.49 17.73
CA PHE A 222 -10.62 -11.03 16.81
C PHE A 222 -9.27 -11.24 17.51
N LYS A 223 -8.76 -10.20 18.20
CA LYS A 223 -7.52 -10.25 18.97
C LYS A 223 -7.52 -11.35 20.04
N ASP A 224 -8.62 -11.50 20.77
CA ASP A 224 -8.74 -12.51 21.82
C ASP A 224 -8.75 -13.93 21.22
N ALA A 225 -9.41 -14.12 20.08
CA ALA A 225 -9.48 -15.41 19.39
C ALA A 225 -8.13 -15.89 18.84
N ILE A 226 -7.33 -14.98 18.28
CA ILE A 226 -6.01 -15.31 17.70
C ILE A 226 -4.88 -15.35 18.74
N GLY A 227 -5.11 -14.84 19.96
CA GLY A 227 -4.18 -14.94 21.07
C GLY A 227 -2.86 -14.15 20.90
N ARG A 228 -2.87 -13.10 20.08
CA ARG A 228 -1.70 -12.24 19.79
C ARG A 228 -2.10 -10.77 19.76
#